data_AF-E6Q7C5-F1
#
_entry.id   AF-E6Q7C5-F1
#
_cell.length_a   1.000
_cell.length_b   1.000
_cell.length_c   1.000
_cell.angle_alpha   90.00
_cell.angle_beta   90.00
_cell.angle_gamma   90.00
#
_symmetry.space_group_name_H-M   'P 1'
#
loop_
_entity.id
_entity.type
_entity.pdbx_description
1 polymer ?
#
loop_
_entity_poly.entity_id
_entity_poly.type
_entity_poly.pdbx_seq_one_letter_code
_entity_poly.pdbx_strand_id
1 'polypeptide(L)'
;MRPYSYLSVALIALSCALVGCAARKPAGGMQSSAAPSPLPSIAPLQSCETRELRFDGAEVVLVANADRTLASLTVVASRSTAARKRATAEIEAQLGTPHADTRIEQRPWKDGLVEITDPCGRLVTPTPEPT
;
A
#
# COMPACT_ATOMS: atom_id res chain seq x y z
N MET A 1 -41.06 -6.42 -51.95
CA MET A 1 -39.98 -7.37 -52.33
C MET A 1 -38.77 -7.03 -51.46
N ARG A 2 -38.21 -7.81 -50.55
CA ARG A 2 -38.30 -9.22 -50.14
C ARG A 2 -38.54 -9.30 -48.61
N PRO A 3 -38.98 -10.46 -48.09
CA PRO A 3 -39.42 -10.67 -46.70
C PRO A 3 -38.40 -11.47 -45.86
N TYR A 4 -38.72 -11.63 -44.57
CA TYR A 4 -38.08 -12.50 -43.57
C TYR A 4 -36.74 -11.96 -43.01
N SER A 5 -36.53 -11.86 -41.70
CA SER A 5 -36.60 -12.99 -40.78
C SER A 5 -36.98 -12.58 -39.35
N TYR A 6 -38.26 -12.66 -39.04
CA TYR A 6 -38.80 -12.78 -37.68
C TYR A 6 -38.59 -14.20 -37.11
N LEU A 7 -37.43 -14.79 -37.36
CA LEU A 7 -37.15 -16.23 -37.18
C LEU A 7 -36.13 -16.50 -36.06
N SER A 8 -35.71 -15.48 -35.31
CA SER A 8 -34.70 -15.63 -34.25
C SER A 8 -35.26 -15.55 -32.83
N VAL A 9 -36.54 -15.16 -32.65
CA VAL A 9 -37.13 -14.98 -31.31
C VAL A 9 -37.78 -16.28 -30.78
N ALA A 10 -38.02 -17.27 -31.64
CA ALA A 10 -38.69 -18.53 -31.28
C ALA A 10 -37.75 -19.63 -30.73
N LEU A 11 -36.43 -19.42 -30.71
CA LEU A 11 -35.45 -20.43 -30.26
C LEU A 11 -34.96 -20.27 -28.81
N ILE A 12 -35.38 -19.21 -28.10
CA ILE A 12 -34.92 -18.94 -26.73
C ILE A 12 -35.93 -19.46 -25.67
N ALA A 13 -37.15 -19.83 -26.07
CA ALA A 13 -38.20 -20.26 -25.14
C ALA A 13 -38.37 -21.79 -24.98
N LEU A 14 -37.59 -22.61 -25.71
CA LEU A 14 -37.82 -24.08 -25.79
C LEU A 14 -36.71 -24.96 -25.20
N SER A 15 -35.83 -24.42 -24.36
CA SER A 15 -34.79 -25.20 -23.66
C SER A 15 -34.92 -25.16 -22.13
N CYS A 16 -35.95 -24.50 -21.60
CA CYS A 16 -36.13 -24.27 -20.16
C CYS A 16 -36.97 -25.34 -19.42
N ALA A 17 -37.29 -26.50 -20.03
CA ALA A 17 -38.36 -27.34 -19.47
C ALA A 17 -38.12 -28.86 -19.35
N LEU A 18 -37.04 -29.46 -19.88
CA LEU A 18 -37.00 -30.93 -19.98
C LEU A 18 -35.65 -31.62 -19.68
N VAL A 19 -34.81 -31.07 -18.80
CA VAL A 19 -33.85 -31.91 -18.06
C VAL A 19 -33.91 -31.50 -16.60
N GLY A 20 -34.61 -32.33 -15.85
CA GLY A 20 -35.03 -32.08 -14.49
C GLY A 20 -33.90 -31.85 -13.50
N CYS A 21 -34.31 -31.15 -12.45
CA CYS A 21 -33.74 -31.13 -11.11
C CYS A 21 -33.21 -32.50 -10.68
N ALA A 22 -31.89 -32.67 -10.77
CA ALA A 22 -31.15 -33.50 -9.85
C ALA A 22 -30.32 -32.57 -8.97
N ALA A 23 -30.77 -32.43 -7.73
CA ALA A 23 -30.03 -31.82 -6.65
C ALA A 23 -28.60 -32.37 -6.61
N ARG A 24 -27.64 -31.59 -7.09
CA ARG A 24 -26.26 -31.66 -6.65
C ARG A 24 -25.88 -30.27 -6.18
N LYS A 25 -26.09 -30.06 -4.88
CA LYS A 25 -25.30 -29.17 -4.05
C LYS A 25 -23.84 -29.41 -4.46
N PRO A 26 -23.13 -28.48 -5.14
CA PRO A 26 -21.69 -28.56 -5.13
C PRO A 26 -21.32 -28.31 -3.68
N ALA A 27 -20.96 -29.41 -3.00
CA ALA A 27 -20.19 -29.41 -1.79
C ALA A 27 -19.18 -28.29 -1.89
N GLY A 28 -19.08 -27.50 -0.81
CA GLY A 28 -18.20 -26.36 -0.71
C GLY A 28 -16.90 -26.62 -1.45
N GLY A 29 -16.80 -26.07 -2.65
CA GLY A 29 -15.53 -25.61 -3.14
C GLY A 29 -15.18 -24.53 -2.15
N MET A 30 -14.50 -24.92 -1.07
CA MET A 30 -13.41 -24.11 -0.54
C MET A 30 -12.67 -23.68 -1.80
N GLN A 31 -13.03 -22.49 -2.31
CA GLN A 31 -12.04 -21.62 -2.89
C GLN A 31 -10.98 -21.64 -1.82
N SER A 32 -9.95 -22.43 -2.10
CA SER A 32 -8.67 -22.25 -1.48
C SER A 32 -8.33 -20.83 -1.89
N SER A 33 -8.84 -19.87 -1.11
CA SER A 33 -8.20 -18.59 -0.91
C SER A 33 -6.81 -19.03 -0.54
N ALA A 34 -5.96 -19.16 -1.54
CA ALA A 34 -4.55 -19.38 -1.35
C ALA A 34 -4.20 -18.28 -0.36
N ALA A 35 -3.94 -18.69 0.89
CA ALA A 35 -3.63 -17.74 1.93
C ALA A 35 -2.51 -16.88 1.33
N PRO A 36 -2.66 -15.54 1.35
CA PRO A 36 -1.65 -14.68 0.77
C PRO A 36 -0.31 -15.14 1.32
N SER A 37 0.61 -15.49 0.41
CA SER A 37 1.90 -16.05 0.80
C SER A 37 2.51 -15.16 1.88
N PRO A 38 3.03 -15.72 2.98
CA PRO A 38 3.56 -14.94 4.07
C PRO A 38 4.58 -13.96 3.51
N LEU A 39 4.32 -12.68 3.71
CA LEU A 39 5.09 -11.61 3.13
C LEU A 39 6.50 -11.61 3.74
N PRO A 40 7.53 -11.19 2.99
CA PRO A 40 8.88 -11.13 3.52
C PRO A 40 8.92 -10.19 4.72
N SER A 41 9.49 -10.68 5.83
CA SER A 41 9.73 -9.87 7.03
C SER A 41 10.71 -8.75 6.71
N ILE A 42 10.37 -7.52 7.08
CA ILE A 42 11.21 -6.35 6.82
C ILE A 42 12.28 -6.28 7.91
N ALA A 43 13.56 -6.29 7.49
CA ALA A 43 14.67 -6.13 8.43
C ALA A 43 14.58 -4.78 9.17
N PRO A 44 15.01 -4.72 10.44
CA PRO A 44 14.93 -3.50 11.24
C PRO A 44 15.64 -2.31 10.57
N LEU A 45 15.09 -1.12 10.78
CA LEU A 45 15.63 0.13 10.25
C LEU A 45 16.90 0.52 11.01
N GLN A 46 17.86 1.12 10.30
CA GLN A 46 19.03 1.76 10.89
C GLN A 46 18.75 3.24 11.16
N SER A 47 19.57 3.84 12.02
CA SER A 47 19.45 5.26 12.38
C SER A 47 19.57 6.14 11.15
N CYS A 48 18.57 6.99 10.91
CA CYS A 48 18.53 7.95 9.80
C CYS A 48 18.66 7.31 8.40
N GLU A 49 18.30 6.04 8.26
CA GLU A 49 18.37 5.31 7.01
C GLU A 49 17.26 5.74 6.04
N THR A 50 17.59 5.75 4.75
CA THR A 50 16.60 5.69 3.67
C THR A 50 16.73 4.35 2.96
N ARG A 51 15.64 3.59 2.87
CA ARG A 51 15.62 2.25 2.28
C ARG A 51 14.53 2.13 1.23
N GLU A 52 14.91 1.62 0.07
CA GLU A 52 13.98 1.28 -1.00
C GLU A 52 13.59 -0.19 -0.91
N LEU A 53 12.30 -0.47 -1.01
CA LEU A 53 11.74 -1.81 -0.96
C LEU A 53 10.74 -2.02 -2.08
N ARG A 54 10.67 -3.25 -2.57
CA ARG A 54 9.62 -3.70 -3.47
C ARG A 54 8.68 -4.63 -2.74
N PHE A 55 7.40 -4.29 -2.73
CA PHE A 55 6.38 -4.98 -1.97
C PHE A 55 5.11 -5.17 -2.80
N ASP A 56 4.73 -6.41 -3.10
CA ASP A 56 3.54 -6.73 -3.94
C ASP A 56 3.49 -5.92 -5.26
N GLY A 57 4.66 -5.72 -5.89
CA GLY A 57 4.78 -4.92 -7.11
C GLY A 57 4.61 -3.40 -6.93
N ALA A 58 4.58 -2.91 -5.68
CA ALA A 58 4.74 -1.51 -5.33
C ALA A 58 6.21 -1.21 -4.97
N GLU A 59 6.70 -0.06 -5.39
CA GLU A 59 8.00 0.49 -5.00
C GLU A 59 7.76 1.48 -3.86
N VAL A 60 8.40 1.24 -2.73
CA VAL A 60 8.21 1.99 -1.49
C VAL A 60 9.55 2.49 -1.01
N VAL A 61 9.60 3.76 -0.64
CA VAL A 61 10.73 4.39 0.03
C VAL A 61 10.35 4.57 1.48
N LEU A 62 11.17 4.01 2.36
CA LEU A 62 11.08 4.18 3.80
C LEU A 62 12.19 5.11 4.27
N VAL A 63 11.85 6.00 5.19
CA VAL A 63 12.82 6.85 5.88
C VAL A 63 12.71 6.57 7.37
N ALA A 64 13.83 6.36 8.03
CA ALA A 64 13.92 6.11 9.45
C ALA A 64 14.28 7.37 10.23
N ASN A 65 13.85 7.42 11.48
CA ASN A 65 14.28 8.41 12.46
C ASN A 65 15.66 8.03 13.05
N ALA A 66 16.23 8.93 13.85
CA ALA A 66 17.47 8.65 14.59
C ALA A 66 17.32 7.47 15.57
N ASP A 67 16.14 7.27 16.14
CA ASP A 67 15.79 6.20 17.08
C ASP A 67 15.40 4.87 16.41
N ARG A 68 15.55 4.76 15.08
CA ARG A 68 15.22 3.56 14.27
C ARG A 68 13.72 3.29 14.11
N THR A 69 12.85 4.23 14.46
CA THR A 69 11.43 4.17 14.13
C THR A 69 11.16 4.66 12.70
N LEU A 70 9.98 4.36 12.15
CA LEU A 70 9.59 4.77 10.81
C LEU A 70 9.22 6.26 10.80
N ALA A 71 10.01 7.09 10.10
CA ALA A 71 9.77 8.52 9.95
C ALA A 71 8.74 8.81 8.84
N SER A 72 8.93 8.18 7.68
CA SER A 72 8.01 8.32 6.56
C SER A 72 7.98 7.08 5.69
N LEU A 73 6.83 6.87 5.04
CA LEU A 73 6.57 5.81 4.09
C LEU A 73 5.97 6.45 2.83
N THR A 74 6.68 6.33 1.72
CA THR A 74 6.21 6.87 0.44
C THR A 74 6.16 5.77 -0.60
N VAL A 75 4.96 5.51 -1.15
CA VAL A 75 4.80 4.59 -2.28
C VAL A 75 5.04 5.36 -3.58
N VAL A 76 6.22 5.14 -4.17
CA VAL A 76 6.70 5.83 -5.37
C VAL A 76 5.96 5.33 -6.61
N ALA A 77 5.82 4.01 -6.75
CA ALA A 77 5.13 3.38 -7.86
C ALA A 77 4.27 2.21 -7.38
N SER A 78 3.13 1.96 -8.03
CA SER A 78 2.31 0.78 -7.75
C SER A 78 1.43 0.44 -8.94
N ARG A 79 1.20 -0.87 -9.14
CA ARG A 79 0.35 -1.40 -10.22
C ARG A 79 -1.15 -1.22 -9.95
N SER A 80 -1.55 -1.01 -8.70
CA SER A 80 -2.95 -0.77 -8.34
C SER A 80 -3.09 -0.05 -6.99
N THR A 81 -4.22 0.62 -6.76
CA THR A 81 -4.55 1.21 -5.46
C THR A 81 -4.68 0.16 -4.36
N ALA A 82 -5.16 -1.04 -4.69
CA ALA A 82 -5.22 -2.16 -3.77
C ALA A 82 -3.83 -2.65 -3.34
N ALA A 83 -2.86 -2.71 -4.26
CA ALA A 83 -1.48 -3.05 -3.94
C ALA A 83 -0.81 -1.96 -3.07
N ARG A 84 -1.04 -0.68 -3.38
CA ARG A 84 -0.60 0.45 -2.54
C ARG A 84 -1.10 0.32 -1.10
N LYS A 85 -2.42 0.13 -0.91
CA LYS A 85 -3.01 0.00 0.43
C LYS A 85 -2.48 -1.20 1.20
N ARG A 86 -2.34 -2.35 0.53
CA ARG A 86 -1.78 -3.56 1.14
C ARG A 86 -0.31 -3.37 1.54
N ALA A 87 0.50 -2.77 0.68
CA ALA A 87 1.89 -2.46 0.99
C ALA A 87 2.01 -1.51 2.18
N THR A 88 1.24 -0.42 2.21
CA THR A 88 1.24 0.51 3.35
C THR A 88 0.82 -0.20 4.65
N ALA A 89 -0.34 -0.88 4.64
CA ALA A 89 -0.86 -1.54 5.84
C ALA A 89 0.10 -2.60 6.40
N GLU A 90 0.76 -3.36 5.53
CA GLU A 90 1.70 -4.39 5.97
C GLU A 90 3.00 -3.79 6.54
N ILE A 91 3.56 -2.78 5.87
CA ILE A 91 4.76 -2.12 6.37
C ILE A 91 4.47 -1.47 7.73
N GLU A 92 3.29 -0.84 7.88
CA GLU A 92 2.85 -0.29 9.17
C GLU A 92 2.63 -1.35 10.24
N ALA A 93 2.11 -2.53 9.86
CA ALA A 93 1.95 -3.65 10.78
C ALA A 93 3.30 -4.17 11.32
N GLN A 94 4.37 -4.10 10.52
CA GLN A 94 5.70 -4.59 10.90
C GLN A 94 6.59 -3.53 11.55
N LEU A 95 6.55 -2.28 11.08
CA LEU A 95 7.46 -1.20 11.50
C LEU A 95 6.77 -0.11 12.34
N GLY A 96 5.44 -0.18 12.50
CA GLY A 96 4.64 0.85 13.15
C GLY A 96 4.16 1.93 12.18
N THR A 97 3.27 2.79 12.67
CA THR A 97 2.77 3.94 11.91
C THR A 97 3.86 5.00 11.72
N PRO A 98 3.97 5.63 10.54
CA PRO A 98 4.98 6.66 10.32
C PRO A 98 4.79 7.85 11.25
N HIS A 99 5.87 8.25 11.91
CA HIS A 99 5.90 9.43 12.77
C HIS A 99 7.25 10.13 12.60
N ALA A 100 7.26 11.34 12.03
CA ALA A 100 8.48 12.10 11.85
C ALA A 100 8.99 12.62 13.20
N ASP A 101 10.29 12.50 13.45
CA ASP A 101 10.93 13.14 14.61
C ASP A 101 10.88 14.66 14.46
N THR A 102 10.15 15.33 15.34
CA THR A 102 9.98 16.78 15.35
C THR A 102 10.95 17.49 16.29
N ARG A 103 11.86 16.76 16.92
CA ARG A 103 12.89 17.39 17.77
C ARG A 103 13.80 18.25 16.90
N ILE A 104 14.34 19.28 17.51
CA ILE A 104 15.20 20.24 16.85
C ILE A 104 16.51 20.31 17.63
N GLU A 105 17.61 20.15 16.91
CA GLU A 105 18.95 20.39 17.42
C GLU A 105 19.43 21.76 16.96
N GLN A 106 20.05 22.49 17.87
CA GLN A 106 20.63 23.80 17.62
C GLN A 106 22.13 23.69 17.81
N ARG A 107 22.89 24.07 16.78
CA ARG A 107 24.34 24.06 16.81
C ARG A 107 24.89 25.46 16.56
N PRO A 108 25.81 25.98 17.38
CA PRO A 108 26.46 27.26 17.11
C PRO A 108 27.11 27.27 15.73
N TRP A 109 26.84 28.32 14.96
CA TRP A 109 27.42 28.59 13.65
C TRP A 109 28.22 29.89 13.67
N LYS A 110 28.84 30.25 12.54
CA LYS A 110 29.63 31.49 12.42
C LYS A 110 28.77 32.74 12.65
N ASP A 111 29.43 33.82 13.08
CA ASP A 111 28.85 35.15 13.22
C ASP A 111 27.65 35.23 14.20
N GLY A 112 27.64 34.37 15.22
CA GLY A 112 26.57 34.31 16.21
C GLY A 112 25.27 33.69 15.71
N LEU A 113 25.27 33.11 14.52
CA LEU A 113 24.15 32.38 13.97
C LEU A 113 24.06 30.98 14.59
N VAL A 114 22.87 30.37 14.48
CA VAL A 114 22.60 29.01 14.95
C VAL A 114 22.08 28.20 13.77
N GLU A 115 22.69 27.05 13.52
CA GLU A 115 22.19 26.07 12.58
C GLU A 115 21.11 25.23 13.28
N ILE A 116 19.96 25.09 12.63
CA ILE A 116 18.81 24.38 13.15
C ILE A 116 18.62 23.12 12.30
N THR A 117 18.81 21.95 12.90
CA THR A 117 18.68 20.65 12.24
C THR A 117 17.71 19.73 12.96
N ASP A 118 17.21 18.71 12.27
CA ASP A 118 16.60 17.56 12.93
C ASP A 118 17.68 16.65 13.56
N PRO A 119 17.31 15.60 14.31
CA PRO A 119 18.26 14.67 14.92
C PRO A 119 19.04 13.81 13.92
N CYS A 120 18.68 13.85 12.65
CA CYS A 120 19.42 13.22 11.55
C CYS A 120 20.36 14.20 10.83
N GLY A 121 20.51 15.43 11.34
CA GLY A 121 21.35 16.47 10.76
C GLY A 121 20.78 17.09 9.49
N ARG A 122 19.50 16.88 9.19
CA ARG A 122 18.81 17.49 8.05
C ARG A 122 18.37 18.90 8.44
N LEU A 123 18.57 19.86 7.54
CA LEU A 123 18.12 21.24 7.76
C LEU A 123 16.60 21.27 7.90
N VAL A 124 16.13 21.88 8.98
CA VAL A 124 14.71 22.14 9.18
C VAL A 124 14.42 23.60 8.88
N THR A 125 13.33 23.86 8.17
CA THR A 125 12.85 25.23 8.01
C THR A 125 12.16 25.62 9.32
N PRO A 126 12.58 26.68 10.03
CA PRO A 126 11.86 27.13 11.20
C PRO A 126 10.46 27.55 10.75
N THR A 127 9.43 26.80 11.19
CA THR A 127 8.04 27.21 10.99
C THR A 127 7.84 28.52 11.75
N PRO A 128 7.40 29.62 11.10
CA PRO A 128 7.20 30.87 11.80
C PRO A 128 6.17 30.68 12.93
N GLU A 129 6.46 31.21 14.12
CA GLU A 129 5.49 31.24 15.21
C GLU A 129 4.21 31.96 14.75
N PRO A 130 3.01 31.46 15.10
CA PRO A 130 1.79 32.20 14.90
C PRO A 130 1.81 33.44 15.81
N THR A 131 1.87 34.61 15.19
CA THR A 131 1.64 35.93 15.82
C THR A 131 0.24 36.10 16.36
#